data_AF-A0AAW9TJ02-F1
#
_entry.id   AF-A0AAW9TJ02-F1
#
_cell.length_a   1.000
_cell.length_b   1.000
_cell.length_c   1.000
_cell.angle_alpha   90.00
_cell.angle_beta   90.00
_cell.angle_gamma   90.00
#
_symmetry.space_group_name_H-M   'P 1'
#
loop_
_entity.id
_entity.type
_entity.pdbx_description
1 polymer ?
#
loop_
_entity_poly.entity_id
_entity_poly.type
_entity_poly.pdbx_seq_one_letter_code
_entity_poly.pdbx_strand_id
1 'polypeptide(L)'
;MKLPDNFIQQGITEQDVLRLNSNTYQPGFMQIHLTFPYSESFAALTDIHDQGSFLHEYVHYLQNLTTPWGLYTSMLMYETMVNTFAYIQETSETIKLPLRLNFGDKIQQRMSIVSNGNGTNPFENDNYHGSFKIDRTKRIIWHRNYTNIGNGHYPYIELEVPCIDGSKKIKLGAYIIKESMAAMCQMQLDFSAKHEEYDVPYNLIKIFAEQHFPKIAADDKKLISICYISLFSLTPAQTLIDQLDFANRNPKYSGMELLEMFVNESTISINNNTKLSVVAFFDDIANRFEVTLAKSLRTPLDYIHEAISRVRLSGGIVPLVSALYAPNFDKDTVQTIIDHVGIPYVYTDFGEYYYPKSVKGENKDSNDIIVLIGMSALYNYIVHPNSLKCCPLRYMCMKSDFDKDECFDAPWEGHACPMTVMGDMLGIKRGQLVW
;
A
#
# COMPACT_ATOMS: atom_id res chain seq x y z
N MET A 1 14.34 -14.28 15.25
CA MET A 1 13.88 -15.21 16.30
C MET A 1 13.88 -16.60 15.69
N LYS A 2 14.56 -17.62 16.26
CA LYS A 2 14.55 -18.98 15.68
C LYS A 2 13.18 -19.63 15.96
N LEU A 3 12.54 -20.16 14.92
CA LEU A 3 11.27 -20.86 15.04
C LEU A 3 11.43 -22.18 15.84
N PRO A 4 10.47 -22.52 16.73
CA PRO A 4 10.41 -23.85 17.32
C PRO A 4 10.14 -24.91 16.24
N ASP A 5 10.75 -26.09 16.40
CA ASP A 5 10.76 -27.17 15.39
C ASP A 5 9.36 -27.68 14.95
N ASN A 6 8.31 -27.37 15.73
CA ASN A 6 6.92 -27.75 15.41
C ASN A 6 6.30 -26.91 14.27
N PHE A 7 6.75 -25.68 14.03
CA PHE A 7 6.25 -24.83 12.94
C PHE A 7 6.79 -25.28 11.57
N ILE A 8 8.04 -25.75 11.54
CA ILE A 8 8.68 -26.27 10.33
C ILE A 8 7.99 -27.56 9.86
N GLN A 9 7.55 -28.41 10.78
CA GLN A 9 6.80 -29.63 10.46
C GLN A 9 5.41 -29.38 9.85
N GLN A 10 4.85 -28.17 10.01
CA GLN A 10 3.57 -27.76 9.44
C GLN A 10 3.70 -26.99 8.12
N GLY A 11 4.91 -26.90 7.56
CA GLY A 11 5.16 -26.18 6.30
C GLY A 11 5.12 -24.65 6.44
N ILE A 12 5.15 -24.12 7.66
CA ILE A 12 5.19 -22.68 7.95
C ILE A 12 6.64 -22.21 7.83
N THR A 13 6.92 -21.32 6.89
CA THR A 13 8.25 -20.76 6.65
C THR A 13 8.55 -19.57 7.57
N GLU A 14 9.82 -19.17 7.69
CA GLU A 14 10.17 -17.90 8.36
C GLU A 14 9.50 -16.69 7.69
N GLN A 15 9.24 -16.72 6.38
CA GLN A 15 8.46 -15.70 5.66
C GLN A 15 6.99 -15.67 6.08
N ASP A 16 6.39 -16.84 6.35
CA ASP A 16 5.02 -16.92 6.84
C ASP A 16 4.90 -16.35 8.25
N VAL A 17 5.89 -16.60 9.11
CA VAL A 17 5.94 -16.04 10.47
C VAL A 17 6.25 -14.54 10.48
N LEU A 18 7.07 -14.04 9.54
CA LEU A 18 7.29 -12.61 9.36
C LEU A 18 6.02 -11.91 8.88
N ARG A 19 5.29 -12.50 7.93
CA ARG A 19 3.99 -11.99 7.45
C ARG A 19 2.90 -12.01 8.53
N LEU A 20 2.89 -13.05 9.35
CA LEU A 20 1.93 -13.19 10.46
C LEU A 20 2.25 -12.27 11.65
N ASN A 21 3.48 -11.74 11.74
CA ASN A 21 3.94 -10.89 12.85
C ASN A 21 4.49 -9.53 12.37
N SER A 22 4.12 -9.06 11.18
CA SER A 22 4.50 -7.74 10.67
C SER A 22 3.30 -6.82 10.64
N ASN A 23 3.49 -5.57 11.04
CA ASN A 23 2.53 -4.51 10.74
C ASN A 23 2.33 -4.42 9.22
N THR A 24 1.13 -4.08 8.78
CA THR A 24 0.84 -3.97 7.35
C THR A 24 -0.19 -2.90 7.04
N TYR A 25 0.03 -2.15 5.97
CA TYR A 25 -0.98 -1.32 5.33
C TYR A 25 -1.61 -2.07 4.17
N GLN A 26 -2.94 -2.13 4.11
CA GLN A 26 -3.67 -2.70 2.97
C GLN A 26 -3.97 -1.62 1.92
N PRO A 27 -3.25 -1.59 0.79
CA PRO A 27 -3.43 -0.55 -0.22
C PRO A 27 -4.82 -0.60 -0.82
N GLY A 28 -5.43 0.57 -1.01
CA GLY A 28 -6.80 0.69 -1.50
C GLY A 28 -7.90 0.36 -0.49
N PHE A 29 -7.62 -0.20 0.68
CA PHE A 29 -8.64 -0.38 1.72
C PHE A 29 -8.48 0.59 2.89
N MET A 30 -7.40 1.36 2.92
CA MET A 30 -7.12 2.36 3.96
C MET A 30 -7.15 1.74 5.36
N GLN A 31 -6.44 0.61 5.52
CA GLN A 31 -6.35 -0.12 6.77
C GLN A 31 -4.89 -0.29 7.17
N ILE A 32 -4.58 0.04 8.42
CA ILE A 32 -3.32 -0.29 9.08
C ILE A 32 -3.59 -1.41 10.08
N HIS A 33 -2.81 -2.47 9.97
CA HIS A 33 -2.72 -3.55 10.95
C HIS A 33 -1.48 -3.35 11.81
N LEU A 34 -1.64 -3.43 13.13
CA LEU A 34 -0.56 -3.30 14.09
C LEU A 34 -0.44 -4.55 14.97
N THR A 35 0.80 -4.95 15.21
CA THR A 35 1.19 -6.07 16.06
C THR A 35 1.45 -5.64 17.51
N PHE A 36 1.28 -4.35 17.80
CA PHE A 36 1.36 -3.74 19.12
C PHE A 36 0.01 -3.08 19.48
N PRO A 37 -0.30 -2.93 20.79
CA PRO A 37 -1.53 -2.27 21.21
C PRO A 37 -1.59 -0.83 20.72
N TYR A 38 -2.76 -0.43 20.22
CA TYR A 38 -3.00 0.94 19.75
C TYR A 38 -4.30 1.45 20.36
N SER A 39 -4.18 2.56 21.11
CA SER A 39 -5.34 3.36 21.51
C SER A 39 -5.62 4.39 20.42
N GLU A 40 -6.79 5.02 20.44
CA GLU A 40 -7.35 5.88 19.37
C GLU A 40 -6.45 7.04 18.85
N SER A 41 -5.22 7.23 19.35
CA SER A 41 -4.32 8.32 18.99
C SER A 41 -2.84 7.90 18.89
N PHE A 42 -2.18 8.33 17.81
CA PHE A 42 -0.72 8.24 17.64
C PHE A 42 0.04 8.97 18.75
N ALA A 43 -0.47 10.11 19.22
CA ALA A 43 0.14 10.86 20.32
C ALA A 43 0.26 10.04 21.61
N ALA A 44 -0.56 8.98 21.79
CA ALA A 44 -0.50 8.10 22.95
C ALA A 44 0.61 7.05 22.87
N LEU A 45 1.21 6.79 21.69
CA LEU A 45 2.33 5.86 21.56
C LEU A 45 3.57 6.43 22.25
N THR A 46 4.18 5.67 23.14
CA THR A 46 5.35 6.12 23.93
C THR A 46 6.64 5.43 23.54
N ASP A 47 6.56 4.18 23.08
CA ASP A 47 7.71 3.45 22.54
C ASP A 47 8.12 4.00 21.16
N ILE A 48 9.42 4.16 20.93
CA ILE A 48 9.93 4.76 19.70
C ILE A 48 9.86 3.80 18.51
N HIS A 49 9.97 2.48 18.75
CA HIS A 49 9.83 1.48 17.71
C HIS A 49 8.37 1.41 17.26
N ASP A 50 7.42 1.42 18.19
CA ASP A 50 5.99 1.46 17.85
C ASP A 50 5.64 2.72 17.05
N GLN A 51 6.17 3.89 17.45
CA GLN A 51 6.02 5.14 16.69
C GLN A 51 6.61 5.04 15.28
N GLY A 52 7.82 4.51 15.15
CA GLY A 52 8.49 4.32 13.86
C GLY A 52 7.75 3.34 12.95
N SER A 53 7.30 2.22 13.50
CA SER A 53 6.51 1.21 12.80
C SER A 53 5.14 1.75 12.37
N PHE A 54 4.46 2.51 13.23
CA PHE A 54 3.23 3.20 12.83
C PHE A 54 3.50 4.17 11.67
N LEU A 55 4.57 4.97 11.75
CA LEU A 55 4.95 5.90 10.70
C LEU A 55 5.20 5.17 9.36
N HIS A 56 5.85 4.00 9.37
CA HIS A 56 6.06 3.19 8.17
C HIS A 56 4.72 2.89 7.46
N GLU A 57 3.76 2.35 8.20
CA GLU A 57 2.43 2.04 7.65
C GLU A 57 1.63 3.30 7.26
N TYR A 58 1.78 4.36 8.03
CA TYR A 58 1.15 5.65 7.73
C TYR A 58 1.73 6.27 6.45
N VAL A 59 3.03 6.10 6.17
CA VAL A 59 3.64 6.51 4.91
C VAL A 59 3.04 5.74 3.74
N HIS A 60 2.72 4.45 3.89
CA HIS A 60 1.98 3.71 2.86
C HIS A 60 0.56 4.25 2.64
N TYR A 61 -0.13 4.68 3.69
CA TYR A 61 -1.40 5.39 3.57
C TYR A 61 -1.25 6.69 2.76
N LEU A 62 -0.25 7.52 3.10
CA LEU A 62 0.03 8.75 2.35
C LEU A 62 0.39 8.46 0.90
N GLN A 63 1.28 7.50 0.64
CA GLN A 63 1.62 7.04 -0.72
C GLN A 63 0.36 6.69 -1.53
N ASN A 64 -0.62 6.06 -0.88
CA ASN A 64 -1.86 5.66 -1.55
C ASN A 64 -2.74 6.85 -1.92
N LEU A 65 -2.90 7.82 -1.01
CA LEU A 65 -3.79 8.97 -1.20
C LEU A 65 -3.18 10.10 -2.03
N THR A 66 -1.87 10.28 -1.94
CA THR A 66 -1.17 11.47 -2.44
C THR A 66 -0.43 11.25 -3.76
N THR A 67 -0.49 10.02 -4.31
CA THR A 67 0.15 9.70 -5.59
C THR A 67 -0.83 9.12 -6.61
N PRO A 68 -0.67 9.45 -7.90
CA PRO A 68 -1.47 8.83 -8.96
C PRO A 68 -1.35 7.31 -8.99
N TRP A 69 -0.18 6.74 -8.68
CA TRP A 69 -0.01 5.28 -8.59
C TRP A 69 -0.96 4.66 -7.56
N GLY A 70 -1.01 5.21 -6.35
CA GLY A 70 -1.91 4.76 -5.28
C GLY A 70 -3.38 4.83 -5.66
N LEU A 71 -3.82 5.99 -6.14
CA LEU A 71 -5.22 6.21 -6.55
C LEU A 71 -5.61 5.32 -7.74
N TYR A 72 -4.75 5.18 -8.74
CA TYR A 72 -5.01 4.36 -9.92
C TYR A 72 -5.13 2.87 -9.58
N THR A 73 -4.19 2.35 -8.80
CA THR A 73 -4.19 0.94 -8.41
C THR A 73 -5.39 0.60 -7.52
N SER A 74 -5.76 1.51 -6.61
CA SER A 74 -6.99 1.39 -5.82
C SER A 74 -8.25 1.34 -6.70
N MET A 75 -8.38 2.22 -7.70
CA MET A 75 -9.51 2.18 -8.64
C MET A 75 -9.61 0.84 -9.40
N LEU A 76 -8.48 0.31 -9.87
CA LEU A 76 -8.45 -0.98 -10.55
C LEU A 76 -8.88 -2.12 -9.61
N MET A 77 -8.44 -2.09 -8.36
CA MET A 77 -8.88 -3.03 -7.33
C MET A 77 -10.39 -2.96 -7.10
N TYR A 78 -10.96 -1.76 -6.94
CA TYR A 78 -12.40 -1.60 -6.77
C TYR A 78 -13.18 -2.12 -7.97
N GLU A 79 -12.70 -1.87 -9.19
CA GLU A 79 -13.32 -2.41 -10.39
C GLU A 79 -13.31 -3.95 -10.40
N THR A 80 -12.19 -4.59 -10.04
CA THR A 80 -12.14 -6.07 -9.93
C THR A 80 -13.07 -6.62 -8.85
N MET A 81 -13.17 -5.92 -7.72
CA MET A 81 -14.06 -6.29 -6.61
C MET A 81 -15.53 -6.16 -7.00
N VAL A 82 -15.93 -5.06 -7.63
CA VAL A 82 -17.32 -4.85 -8.09
C VAL A 82 -17.71 -5.88 -9.15
N ASN A 83 -16.82 -6.22 -10.09
CA ASN A 83 -17.08 -7.30 -11.05
C ASN A 83 -17.22 -8.66 -10.37
N THR A 84 -16.44 -8.91 -9.32
CA THR A 84 -16.55 -10.14 -8.52
C THR A 84 -17.88 -10.22 -7.80
N PHE A 85 -18.33 -9.12 -7.19
CA PHE A 85 -19.62 -9.04 -6.53
C PHE A 85 -20.78 -9.18 -7.52
N ALA A 86 -20.70 -8.57 -8.70
CA ALA A 86 -21.71 -8.73 -9.74
C ALA A 86 -21.86 -10.21 -10.16
N TYR A 87 -20.75 -10.92 -10.37
CA TYR A 87 -20.77 -12.35 -10.67
C TYR A 87 -21.50 -13.17 -9.58
N ILE A 88 -21.26 -12.87 -8.30
CA ILE A 88 -21.93 -13.55 -7.18
C ILE A 88 -23.44 -13.26 -7.17
N GLN A 89 -23.85 -12.04 -7.48
CA GLN A 89 -25.26 -11.66 -7.52
C GLN A 89 -26.02 -12.30 -8.70
N GLU A 90 -25.34 -12.51 -9.82
CA GLU A 90 -25.93 -13.04 -11.04
C GLU A 90 -25.96 -14.57 -11.10
N THR A 91 -25.04 -15.24 -10.40
CA THR A 91 -24.99 -16.71 -10.41
C THR A 91 -26.03 -17.34 -9.49
N SER A 92 -26.70 -18.38 -9.99
CA SER A 92 -27.57 -19.25 -9.20
C SER A 92 -26.85 -20.51 -8.70
N GLU A 93 -25.59 -20.71 -9.11
CA GLU A 93 -24.79 -21.88 -8.76
C GLU A 93 -24.03 -21.68 -7.44
N THR A 94 -23.69 -22.80 -6.78
CA THR A 94 -22.75 -22.79 -5.66
C THR A 94 -21.34 -22.48 -6.17
N ILE A 95 -20.72 -21.47 -5.59
CA ILE A 95 -19.35 -21.03 -5.87
C ILE A 95 -18.39 -21.74 -4.92
N LYS A 96 -17.35 -22.36 -5.50
CA LYS A 96 -16.21 -22.89 -4.73
C LYS A 96 -15.19 -21.79 -4.46
N LEU A 97 -14.71 -21.73 -3.22
CA LEU A 97 -13.68 -20.80 -2.77
C LEU A 97 -12.30 -21.48 -2.78
N PRO A 98 -11.21 -20.74 -3.06
CA PRO A 98 -11.19 -19.32 -3.39
C PRO A 98 -11.62 -19.08 -4.84
N LEU A 99 -12.46 -18.07 -5.07
CA LEU A 99 -12.99 -17.73 -6.39
C LEU A 99 -11.87 -17.15 -7.27
N ARG A 100 -11.78 -17.64 -8.51
CA ARG A 100 -10.86 -17.13 -9.54
C ARG A 100 -11.68 -16.73 -10.76
N LEU A 101 -11.76 -15.43 -11.02
CA LEU A 101 -12.46 -14.90 -12.18
C LEU A 101 -11.49 -14.53 -13.29
N ASN A 102 -11.93 -14.74 -14.52
CA ASN A 102 -11.27 -14.20 -15.69
C ASN A 102 -11.97 -12.90 -16.10
N PHE A 103 -11.33 -11.76 -15.84
CA PHE A 103 -11.87 -10.46 -16.22
C PHE A 103 -11.70 -10.22 -17.73
N GLY A 104 -12.52 -9.37 -18.35
CA GLY A 104 -12.38 -9.07 -19.78
C GLY A 104 -11.03 -8.40 -20.14
N ASP A 105 -10.66 -8.46 -21.43
CA ASP A 105 -9.35 -8.02 -21.96
C ASP A 105 -8.90 -6.64 -21.47
N LYS A 106 -9.84 -5.67 -21.38
CA LYS A 106 -9.55 -4.31 -20.94
C LYS A 106 -9.09 -4.22 -19.47
N ILE A 107 -9.64 -5.07 -18.59
CA ILE A 107 -9.22 -5.13 -17.18
C ILE A 107 -7.88 -5.86 -17.10
N GLN A 108 -7.74 -7.00 -17.78
CA GLN A 108 -6.48 -7.75 -17.82
C GLN A 108 -5.30 -6.93 -18.33
N GLN A 109 -5.50 -6.11 -19.37
CA GLN A 109 -4.45 -5.24 -19.91
C GLN A 109 -4.00 -4.21 -18.86
N ARG A 110 -4.94 -3.59 -18.14
CA ARG A 110 -4.60 -2.63 -17.06
C ARG A 110 -3.92 -3.32 -15.88
N MET A 111 -4.38 -4.51 -15.49
CA MET A 111 -3.70 -5.33 -14.48
C MET A 111 -2.28 -5.68 -14.90
N SER A 112 -2.04 -5.99 -16.17
CA SER A 112 -0.71 -6.27 -16.69
C SER A 112 0.21 -5.04 -16.66
N ILE A 113 -0.31 -3.85 -16.99
CA ILE A 113 0.43 -2.59 -16.88
C ILE A 113 0.82 -2.32 -15.41
N VAL A 114 -0.14 -2.44 -14.49
CA VAL A 114 0.11 -2.26 -13.05
C VAL A 114 1.10 -3.29 -12.53
N SER A 115 0.97 -4.56 -12.94
CA SER A 115 1.92 -5.63 -12.59
C SER A 115 3.34 -5.30 -13.05
N ASN A 116 3.51 -4.82 -14.29
CA ASN A 116 4.81 -4.39 -14.78
C ASN A 116 5.39 -3.22 -13.98
N GLY A 117 4.59 -2.21 -13.63
CA GLY A 117 5.06 -1.07 -12.85
C GLY A 117 5.26 -1.37 -11.35
N ASN A 118 4.56 -2.36 -10.79
CA ASN A 118 4.76 -2.86 -9.43
C ASN A 118 6.13 -3.51 -9.26
N GLY A 119 6.63 -4.20 -10.29
CA GLY A 119 7.87 -4.96 -10.23
C GLY A 119 7.73 -6.22 -9.38
N THR A 120 8.86 -6.76 -8.92
CA THR A 120 8.89 -7.92 -8.03
C THR A 120 8.31 -7.54 -6.67
N ASN A 121 7.30 -8.27 -6.22
CA ASN A 121 6.89 -8.25 -4.81
C ASN A 121 7.85 -9.16 -4.02
N PRO A 122 8.71 -8.61 -3.14
CA PRO A 122 9.68 -9.42 -2.37
C PRO A 122 8.99 -10.31 -1.34
N PHE A 123 7.72 -10.04 -1.02
CA PHE A 123 6.96 -10.78 -0.03
C PHE A 123 6.21 -11.98 -0.64
N GLU A 124 5.82 -11.96 -1.92
CA GLU A 124 4.86 -12.91 -2.52
C GLU A 124 5.48 -14.02 -3.39
N ASN A 125 6.72 -14.43 -3.17
CA ASN A 125 7.39 -15.25 -4.18
C ASN A 125 8.14 -16.46 -3.60
N ASP A 126 7.58 -17.66 -3.81
CA ASP A 126 8.17 -18.97 -3.46
C ASP A 126 9.56 -19.19 -4.09
N ASN A 127 9.96 -18.38 -5.08
CA ASN A 127 11.28 -18.48 -5.71
C ASN A 127 12.37 -17.65 -4.99
N TYR A 128 12.03 -16.86 -3.98
CA TYR A 128 12.97 -16.01 -3.24
C TYR A 128 13.15 -16.53 -1.82
N HIS A 129 13.61 -17.77 -1.73
CA HIS A 129 14.17 -18.30 -0.49
C HIS A 129 15.59 -17.74 -0.29
N GLY A 130 16.00 -17.63 0.98
CA GLY A 130 17.34 -17.17 1.36
C GLY A 130 17.42 -15.70 1.76
N SER A 131 18.63 -15.17 1.86
CA SER A 131 18.90 -13.87 2.49
C SER A 131 18.51 -12.69 1.63
N PHE A 132 17.85 -11.70 2.25
CA PHE A 132 17.61 -10.39 1.67
C PHE A 132 18.67 -9.35 2.02
N LYS A 133 19.76 -9.77 2.67
CA LYS A 133 20.91 -8.92 2.99
C LYS A 133 21.86 -8.82 1.80
N ILE A 134 22.18 -7.60 1.41
CA ILE A 134 23.01 -7.33 0.24
C ILE A 134 24.49 -7.42 0.61
N ASP A 135 25.27 -8.16 -0.19
CA ASP A 135 26.72 -8.13 -0.17
C ASP A 135 27.20 -6.81 -0.76
N ARG A 136 27.36 -5.79 0.11
CA ARG A 136 27.77 -4.44 -0.26
C ARG A 136 29.16 -4.35 -0.89
N THR A 137 29.97 -5.43 -0.84
CA THR A 137 31.28 -5.47 -1.54
C THR A 137 31.13 -5.65 -3.05
N LYS A 138 29.95 -6.08 -3.50
CA LYS A 138 29.61 -6.26 -4.92
C LYS A 138 28.63 -5.19 -5.38
N ARG A 139 28.75 -4.84 -6.64
CA ARG A 139 27.91 -3.82 -7.28
C ARG A 139 26.60 -4.45 -7.75
N ILE A 140 25.48 -3.78 -7.48
CA ILE A 140 24.18 -4.06 -8.10
C ILE A 140 24.29 -3.69 -9.58
N ILE A 141 24.02 -4.65 -10.46
CA ILE A 141 23.96 -4.41 -11.90
C ILE A 141 22.50 -4.10 -12.24
N TRP A 142 22.25 -3.17 -13.15
CA TRP A 142 20.88 -2.86 -13.59
C TRP A 142 20.79 -2.74 -15.10
N HIS A 143 19.62 -3.12 -15.62
CA HIS A 143 19.30 -3.11 -17.04
C HIS A 143 17.93 -2.48 -17.27
N ARG A 144 17.84 -1.62 -18.28
CA ARG A 144 16.57 -1.14 -18.82
C ARG A 144 16.12 -2.10 -19.92
N ASN A 145 14.95 -2.70 -19.72
CA ASN A 145 14.34 -3.63 -20.65
C ASN A 145 12.93 -3.14 -21.01
N TYR A 146 12.29 -3.83 -21.95
CA TYR A 146 10.94 -3.51 -22.39
C TYR A 146 10.09 -4.77 -22.55
N THR A 147 8.79 -4.61 -22.33
CA THR A 147 7.80 -5.67 -22.56
C THR A 147 6.61 -5.11 -23.35
N ASN A 148 5.99 -5.97 -24.15
CA ASN A 148 4.76 -5.62 -24.86
C ASN A 148 3.56 -5.97 -24.00
N ILE A 149 2.63 -5.02 -23.83
CA ILE A 149 1.37 -5.23 -23.11
C ILE A 149 0.23 -4.71 -23.99
N GLY A 150 -0.52 -5.62 -24.59
CA GLY A 150 -1.39 -5.30 -25.72
C GLY A 150 -0.57 -4.66 -26.85
N ASN A 151 -0.99 -3.48 -27.32
CA ASN A 151 -0.30 -2.73 -28.36
C ASN A 151 0.77 -1.74 -27.84
N GLY A 152 0.99 -1.70 -26.52
CA GLY A 152 1.94 -0.77 -25.89
C GLY A 152 3.29 -1.41 -25.60
N HIS A 153 4.35 -0.59 -25.59
CA HIS A 153 5.71 -0.97 -25.24
C HIS A 153 6.11 -0.31 -23.92
N TYR A 154 6.27 -1.11 -22.87
CA TYR A 154 6.45 -0.62 -21.50
C TYR A 154 7.86 -0.92 -21.00
N PRO A 155 8.60 0.09 -20.51
CA PRO A 155 9.90 -0.15 -19.89
C PRO A 155 9.73 -0.85 -18.52
N TYR A 156 10.75 -1.62 -18.15
CA TYR A 156 10.96 -2.09 -16.79
C TYR A 156 12.46 -2.11 -16.48
N ILE A 157 12.80 -2.00 -15.19
CA ILE A 157 14.18 -2.04 -14.71
C ILE A 157 14.41 -3.38 -14.03
N GLU A 158 15.38 -4.14 -14.51
CA GLU A 158 15.85 -5.37 -13.87
C GLU A 158 17.15 -5.07 -13.12
N LEU A 159 17.24 -5.56 -11.88
CA LEU A 159 18.40 -5.49 -11.02
C LEU A 159 18.96 -6.90 -10.82
N GLU A 160 20.28 -7.05 -10.94
CA GLU A 160 21.00 -8.18 -10.38
C GLU A 160 21.58 -7.73 -9.04
N VAL A 161 20.94 -8.17 -7.95
CA VAL A 161 21.27 -7.78 -6.58
C VAL A 161 22.14 -8.87 -5.95
N PRO A 162 23.40 -8.60 -5.60
CA PRO A 162 24.25 -9.56 -4.94
C PRO A 162 23.85 -9.70 -3.47
N CYS A 163 23.12 -10.74 -3.10
CA CYS A 163 22.87 -11.08 -1.70
C CYS A 163 24.02 -11.94 -1.14
N ILE A 164 24.10 -12.02 0.19
CA ILE A 164 25.13 -12.83 0.88
C ILE A 164 25.11 -14.33 0.50
N ASP A 165 23.97 -14.83 0.04
CA ASP A 165 23.74 -16.22 -0.37
C ASP A 165 23.70 -16.42 -1.89
N GLY A 166 23.88 -15.36 -2.68
CA GLY A 166 23.87 -15.41 -4.14
C GLY A 166 23.21 -14.19 -4.79
N SER A 167 23.39 -14.03 -6.10
CA SER A 167 22.72 -12.97 -6.86
C SER A 167 21.23 -13.28 -7.05
N LYS A 168 20.37 -12.28 -6.83
CA LYS A 168 18.93 -12.33 -7.10
C LYS A 168 18.57 -11.36 -8.22
N LYS A 169 17.76 -11.81 -9.18
CA LYS A 169 17.25 -10.95 -10.26
C LYS A 169 15.91 -10.36 -9.85
N ILE A 170 15.82 -9.05 -9.72
CA ILE A 170 14.65 -8.34 -9.18
C ILE A 170 14.18 -7.32 -10.21
N LYS A 171 12.87 -7.31 -10.52
CA LYS A 171 12.29 -6.18 -11.25
C LYS A 171 12.02 -5.05 -10.27
N LEU A 172 12.75 -3.95 -10.38
CA LEU A 172 12.49 -2.75 -9.59
C LEU A 172 11.13 -2.16 -10.01
N GLY A 173 10.35 -1.73 -9.03
CA GLY A 173 9.01 -1.18 -9.26
C GLY A 173 8.39 -0.64 -7.98
N ALA A 174 7.11 -0.30 -8.06
CA ALA A 174 6.40 0.39 -6.99
C ALA A 174 6.45 -0.34 -5.64
N TYR A 175 6.48 -1.68 -5.60
CA TYR A 175 6.57 -2.40 -4.33
C TYR A 175 7.84 -2.00 -3.57
N ILE A 176 9.01 -2.22 -4.18
CA ILE A 176 10.29 -1.89 -3.56
C ILE A 176 10.41 -0.39 -3.30
N ILE A 177 9.95 0.46 -4.21
CA ILE A 177 10.01 1.92 -4.05
C ILE A 177 9.22 2.38 -2.82
N LYS A 178 8.00 1.88 -2.65
CA LYS A 178 7.15 2.22 -1.51
C LYS A 178 7.75 1.75 -0.19
N GLU A 179 8.24 0.51 -0.14
CA GLU A 179 8.85 -0.06 1.07
C GLU A 179 10.17 0.65 1.44
N SER A 180 11.05 0.88 0.47
CA SER A 180 12.28 1.65 0.70
C SER A 180 11.97 3.06 1.19
N MET A 181 10.95 3.72 0.62
CA MET A 181 10.55 5.06 1.06
C MET A 181 10.00 5.06 2.49
N ALA A 182 9.12 4.11 2.82
CA ALA A 182 8.55 3.98 4.15
C ALA A 182 9.63 3.68 5.21
N ALA A 183 10.57 2.77 4.90
CA ALA A 183 11.70 2.47 5.76
C ALA A 183 12.61 3.69 6.00
N MET A 184 12.94 4.45 4.93
CA MET A 184 13.74 5.68 5.09
C MET A 184 13.02 6.73 5.95
N CYS A 185 11.69 6.86 5.83
CA CYS A 185 10.89 7.73 6.70
C CYS A 185 10.87 7.24 8.15
N GLN A 186 10.67 5.93 8.38
CA GLN A 186 10.74 5.32 9.71
C GLN A 186 12.07 5.66 10.38
N MET A 187 13.18 5.52 9.65
CA MET A 187 14.53 5.83 10.14
C MET A 187 14.75 7.31 10.47
N GLN A 188 13.90 8.24 10.00
CA GLN A 188 13.96 9.64 10.43
C GLN A 188 13.43 9.84 11.86
N LEU A 189 12.54 8.96 12.32
CA LEU A 189 11.94 9.01 13.66
C LEU A 189 12.61 8.00 14.62
N ASP A 190 12.73 6.75 14.20
CA ASP A 190 13.44 5.68 14.90
C ASP A 190 14.76 5.34 14.19
N PHE A 191 15.86 5.97 14.61
CA PHE A 191 17.19 5.74 14.04
C PHE A 191 17.72 4.30 14.21
N SER A 192 17.09 3.49 15.07
CA SER A 192 17.49 2.11 15.30
C SER A 192 16.86 1.12 14.31
N ALA A 193 15.82 1.52 13.58
CA ALA A 193 15.13 0.72 12.56
C ALA A 193 15.94 0.61 11.25
N LYS A 194 17.15 0.07 11.32
CA LYS A 194 18.10 0.04 10.18
C LYS A 194 17.83 -1.03 9.12
N HIS A 195 16.95 -1.99 9.40
CA HIS A 195 16.58 -3.07 8.46
C HIS A 195 17.76 -3.87 7.88
N GLU A 196 18.86 -4.02 8.63
CA GLU A 196 20.14 -4.57 8.12
C GLU A 196 20.08 -6.04 7.64
N GLU A 197 19.11 -6.81 8.11
CA GLU A 197 18.89 -8.20 7.68
C GLU A 197 17.94 -8.33 6.49
N TYR A 198 17.27 -7.22 6.12
CA TYR A 198 16.25 -7.16 5.06
C TYR A 198 16.52 -5.95 4.15
N ASP A 199 17.74 -5.86 3.61
CA ASP A 199 18.10 -4.79 2.69
C ASP A 199 17.16 -4.74 1.46
N VAL A 200 16.67 -5.90 1.01
CA VAL A 200 15.56 -5.97 0.06
C VAL A 200 14.25 -6.24 0.84
N PRO A 201 13.23 -5.37 0.74
CA PRO A 201 13.18 -4.15 -0.06
C PRO A 201 13.68 -2.88 0.65
N TYR A 202 13.91 -2.89 1.96
CA TYR A 202 13.93 -1.67 2.77
C TYR A 202 15.12 -0.73 2.50
N ASN A 203 16.33 -1.27 2.31
CA ASN A 203 17.52 -0.47 2.03
C ASN A 203 17.92 -0.45 0.54
N LEU A 204 17.21 -1.15 -0.33
CA LEU A 204 17.63 -1.39 -1.72
C LEU A 204 17.83 -0.07 -2.48
N ILE A 205 16.93 0.91 -2.37
CA ILE A 205 17.11 2.20 -3.05
C ILE A 205 18.32 2.97 -2.50
N LYS A 206 18.52 2.95 -1.17
CA LYS A 206 19.65 3.63 -0.54
C LYS A 206 20.98 3.03 -0.98
N ILE A 207 21.12 1.71 -0.92
CA ILE A 207 22.32 0.99 -1.38
C ILE A 207 22.54 1.21 -2.88
N PHE A 208 21.48 1.18 -3.67
CA PHE A 208 21.57 1.45 -5.09
C PHE A 208 22.04 2.89 -5.39
N ALA A 209 21.55 3.87 -4.63
CA ALA A 209 22.00 5.26 -4.71
C ALA A 209 23.47 5.43 -4.29
N GLU A 210 23.91 4.77 -3.22
CA GLU A 210 25.32 4.75 -2.79
C GLU A 210 26.26 4.29 -3.93
N GLN A 211 25.84 3.28 -4.69
CA GLN A 211 26.67 2.68 -5.73
C GLN A 211 26.62 3.40 -7.08
N HIS A 212 25.51 4.04 -7.43
CA HIS A 212 25.29 4.61 -8.77
C HIS A 212 25.08 6.13 -8.80
N PHE A 213 24.64 6.71 -7.67
CA PHE A 213 24.31 8.14 -7.53
C PHE A 213 24.97 8.76 -6.28
N PRO A 214 26.30 8.65 -6.14
CA PRO A 214 26.99 8.93 -4.88
C PRO A 214 26.91 10.39 -4.41
N LYS A 215 26.59 11.34 -5.30
CA LYS A 215 26.52 12.78 -4.92
C LYS A 215 25.27 13.12 -4.11
N ILE A 216 24.27 12.23 -4.09
CA ILE A 216 23.01 12.42 -3.36
C ILE A 216 22.70 11.29 -2.37
N ALA A 217 23.51 10.22 -2.37
CA ALA A 217 23.20 9.00 -1.63
C ALA A 217 23.12 9.16 -0.10
N ALA A 218 23.79 10.17 0.45
CA ALA A 218 23.77 10.45 1.90
C ALA A 218 22.57 11.29 2.34
N ASP A 219 21.75 11.79 1.42
CA ASP A 219 20.61 12.68 1.69
C ASP A 219 19.30 11.88 1.64
N ASP A 220 18.95 11.25 2.77
CA ASP A 220 17.75 10.39 2.88
C ASP A 220 16.47 11.17 2.53
N LYS A 221 16.35 12.43 2.95
CA LYS A 221 15.19 13.29 2.65
C LYS A 221 15.03 13.49 1.15
N LYS A 222 16.14 13.65 0.41
CA LYS A 222 16.13 13.75 -1.05
C LYS A 222 15.77 12.43 -1.72
N LEU A 223 16.31 11.31 -1.25
CA LEU A 223 15.95 9.99 -1.77
C LEU A 223 14.46 9.69 -1.57
N ILE A 224 13.90 10.04 -0.40
CA ILE A 224 12.46 9.95 -0.13
C ILE A 224 11.66 10.79 -1.13
N SER A 225 12.02 12.07 -1.34
CA SER A 225 11.33 12.94 -2.31
C SER A 225 11.38 12.37 -3.73
N ILE A 226 12.50 11.80 -4.16
CA ILE A 226 12.65 11.18 -5.48
C ILE A 226 11.79 9.91 -5.61
N CYS A 227 11.73 9.09 -4.55
CA CYS A 227 10.82 7.93 -4.50
C CYS A 227 9.37 8.39 -4.64
N TYR A 228 8.99 9.46 -3.93
CA TYR A 228 7.65 10.04 -4.01
C TYR A 228 7.30 10.50 -5.43
N ILE A 229 8.18 11.26 -6.08
CA ILE A 229 8.02 11.72 -7.48
C ILE A 229 7.82 10.53 -8.42
N SER A 230 8.56 9.44 -8.22
CA SER A 230 8.47 8.26 -9.10
C SER A 230 7.09 7.61 -9.12
N LEU A 231 6.26 7.79 -8.08
CA LEU A 231 4.90 7.29 -7.98
C LEU A 231 3.87 8.14 -8.76
N PHE A 232 4.31 9.16 -9.49
CA PHE A 232 3.49 9.92 -10.46
C PHE A 232 3.51 9.32 -11.87
N SER A 233 4.00 8.09 -12.02
CA SER A 233 4.20 7.42 -13.30
C SER A 233 3.64 6.01 -13.27
N LEU A 234 3.15 5.51 -14.41
CA LEU A 234 2.83 4.09 -14.59
C LEU A 234 4.07 3.20 -14.78
N THR A 235 5.26 3.81 -14.81
CA THR A 235 6.56 3.13 -14.86
C THR A 235 7.48 3.63 -13.75
N PRO A 236 7.15 3.40 -12.46
CA PRO A 236 7.81 4.06 -11.34
C PRO A 236 9.32 3.86 -11.32
N ALA A 237 9.81 2.65 -11.58
CA ALA A 237 11.25 2.38 -11.59
C ALA A 237 12.00 3.16 -12.68
N GLN A 238 11.41 3.32 -13.85
CA GLN A 238 11.98 4.13 -14.93
C GLN A 238 12.10 5.59 -14.48
N THR A 239 11.01 6.15 -13.96
CA THR A 239 10.98 7.52 -13.45
C THR A 239 11.95 7.71 -12.28
N LEU A 240 12.08 6.73 -11.37
CA LEU A 240 13.05 6.77 -10.28
C LEU A 240 14.49 6.92 -10.80
N ILE A 241 14.91 6.08 -11.75
CA ILE A 241 16.27 6.13 -12.33
C ILE A 241 16.54 7.50 -12.96
N ASP A 242 15.59 8.02 -13.73
CA ASP A 242 15.77 9.30 -14.43
C ASP A 242 15.85 10.47 -13.42
N GLN A 243 15.06 10.44 -12.34
CA GLN A 243 15.10 11.45 -11.28
C GLN A 243 16.36 11.36 -10.41
N LEU A 244 16.83 10.14 -10.09
CA LEU A 244 18.11 9.93 -9.39
C LEU A 244 19.29 10.47 -10.21
N ASP A 245 19.32 10.19 -11.52
CA ASP A 245 20.36 10.71 -12.42
C ASP A 245 20.31 12.24 -12.51
N PHE A 246 19.13 12.82 -12.67
CA PHE A 246 18.96 14.28 -12.68
C PHE A 246 19.44 14.93 -11.38
N ALA A 247 19.01 14.42 -10.23
CA ALA A 247 19.42 14.93 -8.93
C ALA A 247 20.91 14.75 -8.66
N ASN A 248 21.50 13.62 -9.07
CA ASN A 248 22.94 13.36 -8.96
C ASN A 248 23.78 14.31 -9.83
N ARG A 249 23.25 14.76 -10.98
CA ARG A 249 23.88 15.81 -11.80
C ARG A 249 23.69 17.21 -11.22
N ASN A 250 22.66 17.40 -10.40
CA ASN A 250 22.30 18.68 -9.79
C ASN A 250 22.18 18.57 -8.25
N PRO A 251 23.24 18.16 -7.53
CA PRO A 251 23.14 17.79 -6.11
C PRO A 251 22.80 18.96 -5.18
N LYS A 252 22.93 20.20 -5.69
CA LYS A 252 22.62 21.45 -4.99
C LYS A 252 21.14 21.59 -4.64
N TYR A 253 20.24 21.01 -5.44
CA TYR A 253 18.80 21.06 -5.16
C TYR A 253 18.49 20.12 -4.01
N SER A 254 17.67 20.55 -3.07
CA SER A 254 17.01 19.73 -2.07
C SER A 254 15.92 18.86 -2.71
N GLY A 255 15.46 17.82 -2.01
CA GLY A 255 14.30 17.04 -2.49
C GLY A 255 13.00 17.84 -2.56
N MET A 256 12.83 18.88 -1.73
CA MET A 256 11.70 19.82 -1.84
C MET A 256 11.76 20.60 -3.16
N GLU A 257 12.91 21.20 -3.48
CA GLU A 257 13.08 21.94 -4.74
C GLU A 257 12.90 21.02 -5.96
N LEU A 258 13.38 19.78 -5.89
CA LEU A 258 13.16 18.79 -6.95
C LEU A 258 11.66 18.49 -7.14
N LEU A 259 10.90 18.35 -6.05
CA LEU A 259 9.46 18.15 -6.11
C LEU A 259 8.74 19.38 -6.68
N GLU A 260 9.10 20.58 -6.24
CA GLU A 260 8.52 21.83 -6.75
C GLU A 260 8.79 21.99 -8.25
N MET A 261 10.03 21.74 -8.70
CA MET A 261 10.38 21.73 -10.12
C MET A 261 9.55 20.69 -10.89
N PHE A 262 9.42 19.47 -10.36
CA PHE A 262 8.58 18.45 -10.98
C PHE A 262 7.12 18.90 -11.12
N VAL A 263 6.51 19.38 -10.03
CA VAL A 263 5.09 19.79 -9.99
C VAL A 263 4.83 20.97 -10.94
N ASN A 264 5.75 21.94 -11.01
CA ASN A 264 5.56 23.18 -11.76
C ASN A 264 5.97 23.10 -13.23
N GLU A 265 6.98 22.29 -13.57
CA GLU A 265 7.60 22.30 -14.90
C GLU A 265 7.28 21.04 -15.72
N SER A 266 6.92 19.93 -15.07
CA SER A 266 6.65 18.67 -15.78
C SER A 266 5.22 18.59 -16.31
N THR A 267 5.05 17.76 -17.34
CA THR A 267 3.72 17.42 -17.87
C THR A 267 3.56 15.92 -17.97
N ILE A 268 2.32 15.45 -17.78
CA ILE A 268 1.94 14.05 -17.90
C ILE A 268 1.12 13.90 -19.18
N SER A 269 1.57 13.02 -20.07
CA SER A 269 0.85 12.67 -21.29
C SER A 269 -0.25 11.66 -20.98
N ILE A 270 -1.48 12.00 -21.35
CA ILE A 270 -2.63 11.12 -21.29
C ILE A 270 -3.04 10.70 -22.71
N ASN A 271 -4.13 9.93 -22.82
CA ASN A 271 -4.67 9.46 -24.10
C ASN A 271 -4.79 10.61 -25.13
N ASN A 272 -4.57 10.29 -26.40
CA ASN A 272 -4.55 11.25 -27.53
C ASN A 272 -3.43 12.30 -27.48
N ASN A 273 -2.33 12.03 -26.76
CA ASN A 273 -1.18 12.93 -26.61
C ASN A 273 -1.50 14.28 -25.95
N THR A 274 -2.65 14.41 -25.29
CA THR A 274 -2.94 15.57 -24.45
C THR A 274 -1.94 15.60 -23.29
N LYS A 275 -1.39 16.79 -23.01
CA LYS A 275 -0.46 17.01 -21.90
C LYS A 275 -1.18 17.79 -20.82
N LEU A 276 -1.18 17.25 -19.60
CA LEU A 276 -1.66 17.93 -18.40
C LEU A 276 -0.47 18.34 -17.55
N SER A 277 -0.59 19.43 -16.80
CA SER A 277 0.34 19.69 -15.68
C SER A 277 0.20 18.59 -14.63
N VAL A 278 1.23 18.42 -13.79
CA VAL A 278 1.19 17.43 -12.69
C VAL A 278 -0.01 17.68 -11.77
N VAL A 279 -0.26 18.95 -11.42
CA VAL A 279 -1.41 19.36 -10.60
C VAL A 279 -2.74 18.99 -11.25
N ALA A 280 -2.93 19.36 -12.53
CA ALA A 280 -4.19 19.08 -13.23
C ALA A 280 -4.44 17.57 -13.40
N PHE A 281 -3.37 16.80 -13.64
CA PHE A 281 -3.47 15.34 -13.72
C PHE A 281 -3.82 14.72 -12.36
N PHE A 282 -3.19 15.17 -11.27
CA PHE A 282 -3.50 14.70 -9.93
C PHE A 282 -4.96 14.98 -9.54
N ASP A 283 -5.45 16.18 -9.82
CA ASP A 283 -6.83 16.55 -9.50
C ASP A 283 -7.84 15.74 -10.34
N ASP A 284 -7.55 15.46 -11.61
CA ASP A 284 -8.37 14.56 -12.45
C ASP A 284 -8.44 13.15 -11.84
N ILE A 285 -7.29 12.56 -11.50
CA ILE A 285 -7.27 11.19 -10.99
C ILE A 285 -7.90 11.08 -9.59
N ALA A 286 -7.74 12.10 -8.73
CA ALA A 286 -8.41 12.18 -7.44
C ALA A 286 -9.94 12.22 -7.61
N ASN A 287 -10.45 13.08 -8.50
CA ASN A 287 -11.89 13.14 -8.79
C ASN A 287 -12.42 11.79 -9.33
N ARG A 288 -11.67 11.14 -10.22
CA ARG A 288 -12.05 9.82 -10.78
C ARG A 288 -12.01 8.72 -9.73
N PHE A 289 -11.06 8.78 -8.80
CA PHE A 289 -10.99 7.88 -7.66
C PHE A 289 -12.24 8.02 -6.78
N GLU A 290 -12.60 9.25 -6.39
CA GLU A 290 -13.79 9.52 -5.57
C GLU A 290 -15.07 9.02 -6.25
N VAL A 291 -15.24 9.29 -7.55
CA VAL A 291 -16.40 8.81 -8.32
C VAL A 291 -16.43 7.29 -8.39
N THR A 292 -15.28 6.64 -8.61
CA THR A 292 -15.18 5.17 -8.65
C THR A 292 -15.51 4.55 -7.30
N LEU A 293 -14.95 5.10 -6.23
CA LEU A 293 -15.15 4.61 -4.88
C LEU A 293 -16.60 4.80 -4.44
N ALA A 294 -17.19 5.99 -4.58
CA ALA A 294 -18.57 6.26 -4.22
C ALA A 294 -19.56 5.29 -4.91
N LYS A 295 -19.32 5.01 -6.20
CA LYS A 295 -20.11 4.02 -6.96
C LYS A 295 -19.93 2.60 -6.43
N SER A 296 -18.72 2.24 -6.04
CA SER A 296 -18.39 0.91 -5.50
C SER A 296 -19.01 0.69 -4.12
N LEU A 297 -18.91 1.69 -3.23
CA LEU A 297 -19.46 1.64 -1.87
C LEU A 297 -20.99 1.77 -1.83
N ARG A 298 -21.62 2.29 -2.89
CA ARG A 298 -23.05 2.67 -2.92
C ARG A 298 -23.44 3.59 -1.75
N THR A 299 -22.47 4.33 -1.23
CA THR A 299 -22.57 5.21 -0.06
C THR A 299 -21.89 6.53 -0.39
N PRO A 300 -22.46 7.70 -0.03
CA PRO A 300 -21.79 8.97 -0.20
C PRO A 300 -20.46 9.00 0.56
N LEU A 301 -19.41 9.56 -0.06
CA LEU A 301 -18.14 9.76 0.63
C LEU A 301 -18.28 10.85 1.70
N ASP A 302 -17.50 10.67 2.77
CA ASP A 302 -17.43 11.56 3.92
C ASP A 302 -15.98 11.75 4.34
N TYR A 303 -15.47 10.91 5.25
CA TYR A 303 -14.08 10.97 5.70
C TYR A 303 -13.07 10.82 4.55
N ILE A 304 -13.32 9.91 3.61
CA ILE A 304 -12.37 9.66 2.52
C ILE A 304 -12.28 10.87 1.58
N HIS A 305 -13.41 11.53 1.31
CA HIS A 305 -13.44 12.75 0.49
C HIS A 305 -12.68 13.89 1.16
N GLU A 306 -12.84 14.05 2.47
CA GLU A 306 -12.11 15.06 3.24
C GLU A 306 -10.60 14.80 3.20
N ALA A 307 -10.17 13.56 3.47
CA ALA A 307 -8.76 13.18 3.42
C ALA A 307 -8.14 13.46 2.04
N ILE A 308 -8.82 13.07 0.94
CA ILE A 308 -8.37 13.35 -0.43
C ILE A 308 -8.31 14.86 -0.71
N SER A 309 -9.30 15.62 -0.26
CA SER A 309 -9.36 17.07 -0.48
C SER A 309 -8.20 17.80 0.18
N ARG A 310 -7.76 17.35 1.36
CA ARG A 310 -6.64 17.94 2.10
C ARG A 310 -5.26 17.64 1.53
N VAL A 311 -5.15 16.65 0.65
CA VAL A 311 -3.88 16.24 0.02
C VAL A 311 -3.80 16.57 -1.46
N ARG A 312 -4.77 17.32 -2.00
CA ARG A 312 -4.72 17.78 -3.40
C ARG A 312 -3.52 18.67 -3.63
N LEU A 313 -2.80 18.42 -4.72
CA LEU A 313 -1.67 19.25 -5.12
C LEU A 313 -2.07 20.70 -5.38
N SER A 314 -3.32 20.97 -5.79
CA SER A 314 -3.86 22.32 -5.93
C SER A 314 -3.95 23.09 -4.61
N GLY A 315 -3.94 22.39 -3.47
CA GLY A 315 -3.81 22.99 -2.13
C GLY A 315 -2.38 23.43 -1.79
N GLY A 316 -1.38 23.11 -2.61
CA GLY A 316 0.00 23.57 -2.48
C GLY A 316 0.84 22.88 -1.40
N ILE A 317 0.28 21.93 -0.66
CA ILE A 317 0.98 21.18 0.39
C ILE A 317 1.08 19.72 0.00
N VAL A 318 2.28 19.15 0.08
CA VAL A 318 2.53 17.71 -0.07
C VAL A 318 2.91 17.16 1.30
N PRO A 319 1.97 16.62 2.10
CA PRO A 319 2.13 16.51 3.54
C PRO A 319 3.42 15.80 3.99
N LEU A 320 3.75 14.65 3.39
CA LEU A 320 4.96 13.90 3.74
C LEU A 320 6.23 14.70 3.44
N VAL A 321 6.36 15.25 2.23
CA VAL A 321 7.57 15.97 1.82
C VAL A 321 7.66 17.30 2.57
N SER A 322 6.56 18.04 2.73
CA SER A 322 6.50 19.25 3.54
C SER A 322 6.98 19.01 4.98
N ALA A 323 6.53 17.94 5.60
CA ALA A 323 6.95 17.58 6.96
C ALA A 323 8.42 17.17 7.05
N LEU A 324 8.94 16.39 6.09
CA LEU A 324 10.34 15.97 6.07
C LEU A 324 11.32 17.15 6.07
N TYR A 325 10.94 18.28 5.48
CA TYR A 325 11.76 19.50 5.41
C TYR A 325 11.44 20.52 6.52
N ALA A 326 10.61 20.16 7.49
CA ALA A 326 10.50 20.93 8.73
C ALA A 326 11.86 20.95 9.48
N PRO A 327 12.10 21.92 10.38
CA PRO A 327 13.37 22.04 11.11
C PRO A 327 13.78 20.75 11.82
N ASN A 328 12.81 20.05 12.41
CA ASN A 328 12.94 18.71 12.96
C ASN A 328 11.88 17.80 12.32
N PHE A 329 12.18 16.51 12.22
CA PHE A 329 11.20 15.48 11.89
C PHE A 329 11.09 14.57 13.09
N ASP A 330 10.10 14.83 13.94
CA ASP A 330 9.87 14.19 15.23
C ASP A 330 8.42 13.74 15.37
N LYS A 331 8.05 13.22 16.54
CA LYS A 331 6.70 12.77 16.84
C LYS A 331 5.64 13.86 16.62
N ASP A 332 5.93 15.10 17.00
CA ASP A 332 5.00 16.22 16.84
C ASP A 332 4.81 16.60 15.36
N THR A 333 5.88 16.50 14.59
CA THR A 333 5.83 16.65 13.13
C THR A 333 4.94 15.59 12.50
N VAL A 334 5.08 14.32 12.91
CA VAL A 334 4.22 13.23 12.44
C VAL A 334 2.76 13.45 12.86
N GLN A 335 2.52 13.86 14.11
CA GLN A 335 1.17 14.18 14.61
C GLN A 335 0.54 15.32 13.80
N THR A 336 1.32 16.34 13.40
CA THR A 336 0.84 17.43 12.53
C THR A 336 0.37 16.92 11.17
N ILE A 337 1.06 15.94 10.57
CA ILE A 337 0.60 15.30 9.33
C ILE A 337 -0.71 14.55 9.57
N ILE A 338 -0.81 13.81 10.68
CA ILE A 338 -2.02 13.07 11.05
C ILE A 338 -3.20 14.01 11.29
N ASP A 339 -2.99 15.12 11.98
CA ASP A 339 -4.03 16.13 12.23
C ASP A 339 -4.50 16.79 10.93
N HIS A 340 -3.57 17.00 9.98
CA HIS A 340 -3.88 17.53 8.66
C HIS A 340 -4.63 16.51 7.81
N VAL A 341 -4.08 15.33 7.55
CA VAL A 341 -4.65 14.36 6.58
C VAL A 341 -5.76 13.50 7.20
N GLY A 342 -5.63 13.19 8.48
CA GLY A 342 -6.38 12.17 9.19
C GLY A 342 -5.64 10.83 9.27
N ILE A 343 -6.23 9.88 9.99
CA ILE A 343 -5.72 8.52 10.20
C ILE A 343 -6.62 7.51 9.49
N PRO A 344 -6.07 6.48 8.81
CA PRO A 344 -6.89 5.40 8.26
C PRO A 344 -7.57 4.57 9.35
N TYR A 345 -8.35 3.57 8.94
CA TYR A 345 -8.78 2.53 9.87
C TYR A 345 -7.55 1.82 10.45
N VAL A 346 -7.54 1.60 11.76
CA VAL A 346 -6.46 0.89 12.44
C VAL A 346 -7.04 -0.30 13.18
N TYR A 347 -6.36 -1.43 13.15
CA TYR A 347 -6.70 -2.60 13.97
C TYR A 347 -5.46 -3.33 14.45
N THR A 348 -5.61 -4.11 15.52
CA THR A 348 -4.49 -4.79 16.17
C THR A 348 -4.71 -6.29 16.35
N ASP A 349 -3.62 -7.03 16.57
CA ASP A 349 -3.67 -8.45 16.95
C ASP A 349 -4.34 -8.71 18.31
N PHE A 350 -4.47 -7.67 19.14
CA PHE A 350 -5.10 -7.76 20.45
C PHE A 350 -6.60 -7.46 20.39
N GLY A 351 -7.15 -7.19 19.22
CA GLY A 351 -8.58 -6.90 19.02
C GLY A 351 -8.96 -5.45 19.36
N GLU A 352 -8.00 -4.52 19.41
CA GLU A 352 -8.33 -3.11 19.32
C GLU A 352 -8.59 -2.71 17.86
N TYR A 353 -9.45 -1.73 17.67
CA TYR A 353 -9.64 -1.10 16.38
C TYR A 353 -10.11 0.35 16.55
N TYR A 354 -9.80 1.17 15.56
CA TYR A 354 -10.17 2.57 15.49
C TYR A 354 -10.81 2.90 14.15
N TYR A 355 -12.05 3.40 14.19
CA TYR A 355 -12.72 3.96 13.03
C TYR A 355 -12.45 5.47 12.93
N PRO A 356 -12.05 5.96 11.75
CA PRO A 356 -12.07 7.39 11.46
C PRO A 356 -13.48 7.95 11.66
N LYS A 357 -13.56 9.14 12.26
CA LYS A 357 -14.83 9.80 12.55
C LYS A 357 -15.39 10.47 11.31
N SER A 358 -16.72 10.50 11.24
CA SER A 358 -17.48 11.21 10.23
C SER A 358 -17.22 12.72 10.32
N VAL A 359 -17.06 13.35 9.16
CA VAL A 359 -16.88 14.81 9.07
C VAL A 359 -18.22 15.52 9.25
N LYS A 360 -19.32 14.88 8.83
CA LYS A 360 -20.69 15.40 8.93
C LYS A 360 -21.39 15.07 10.26
N GLY A 361 -20.92 14.04 10.97
CA GLY A 361 -21.55 13.54 12.19
C GLY A 361 -20.60 13.59 13.37
N GLU A 362 -20.80 14.56 14.27
CA GLU A 362 -20.05 14.64 15.53
C GLU A 362 -20.12 13.31 16.28
N ASN A 363 -18.94 12.76 16.62
CA ASN A 363 -18.76 11.52 17.37
C ASN A 363 -19.29 10.23 16.70
N LYS A 364 -19.61 10.26 15.40
CA LYS A 364 -19.97 9.04 14.66
C LYS A 364 -18.80 8.51 13.87
N ASP A 365 -18.72 7.19 13.72
CA ASP A 365 -17.76 6.56 12.82
C ASP A 365 -18.16 6.80 11.36
N SER A 366 -17.18 6.86 10.46
CA SER A 366 -17.43 7.19 9.06
C SER A 366 -17.99 5.98 8.29
N ASN A 367 -19.20 6.15 7.73
CA ASN A 367 -19.88 5.09 6.99
C ASN A 367 -19.13 4.63 5.75
N ASP A 368 -18.47 5.54 5.02
CA ASP A 368 -17.69 5.18 3.83
C ASP A 368 -16.51 4.26 4.18
N ILE A 369 -15.86 4.47 5.32
CA ILE A 369 -14.81 3.58 5.85
C ILE A 369 -15.41 2.24 6.31
N ILE A 370 -16.51 2.25 7.06
CA ILE A 370 -17.17 1.01 7.53
C ILE A 370 -17.55 0.11 6.35
N VAL A 371 -18.15 0.68 5.31
CA VAL A 371 -18.52 -0.07 4.10
C VAL A 371 -17.29 -0.57 3.36
N LEU A 372 -16.23 0.25 3.25
CA LEU A 372 -14.97 -0.16 2.62
C LEU A 372 -14.32 -1.36 3.33
N ILE A 373 -14.36 -1.39 4.67
CA ILE A 373 -13.86 -2.51 5.48
C ILE A 373 -14.70 -3.77 5.27
N GLY A 374 -16.03 -3.64 5.27
CA GLY A 374 -16.92 -4.76 4.97
C GLY A 374 -16.66 -5.34 3.57
N MET A 375 -16.52 -4.46 2.56
CA MET A 375 -16.19 -4.86 1.19
C MET A 375 -14.84 -5.59 1.12
N SER A 376 -13.81 -5.03 1.76
CA SER A 376 -12.47 -5.63 1.84
C SER A 376 -12.53 -7.03 2.45
N ALA A 377 -13.17 -7.16 3.62
CA ALA A 377 -13.25 -8.43 4.34
C ALA A 377 -13.97 -9.50 3.53
N LEU A 378 -15.13 -9.16 2.95
CA LEU A 378 -15.89 -10.10 2.14
C LEU A 378 -15.12 -10.50 0.87
N TYR A 379 -14.54 -9.53 0.18
CA TYR A 379 -13.72 -9.78 -1.02
C TYR A 379 -12.53 -10.70 -0.69
N ASN A 380 -11.79 -10.41 0.37
CA ASN A 380 -10.65 -11.22 0.80
C ASN A 380 -11.05 -12.64 1.19
N TYR A 381 -12.18 -12.81 1.90
CA TYR A 381 -12.71 -14.14 2.21
C TYR A 381 -13.08 -14.92 0.95
N ILE A 382 -13.55 -14.26 -0.11
CA ILE A 382 -13.97 -14.93 -1.34
C ILE A 382 -12.78 -15.29 -2.22
N VAL A 383 -11.81 -14.39 -2.39
CA VAL A 383 -10.77 -14.51 -3.42
C VAL A 383 -9.40 -14.94 -2.90
N HIS A 384 -9.10 -14.85 -1.61
CA HIS A 384 -7.79 -15.26 -1.10
C HIS A 384 -7.89 -16.57 -0.33
N PRO A 385 -6.91 -17.49 -0.47
CA PRO A 385 -6.89 -18.71 0.34
C PRO A 385 -7.04 -18.39 1.83
N ASN A 386 -7.94 -19.10 2.51
CA ASN A 386 -8.18 -18.93 3.93
C ASN A 386 -8.04 -20.28 4.63
N SER A 387 -6.82 -20.57 5.09
CA SER A 387 -6.48 -21.84 5.74
C SER A 387 -7.31 -22.09 7.00
N LEU A 388 -7.67 -21.03 7.72
CA LEU A 388 -8.47 -21.08 8.94
C LEU A 388 -9.98 -21.07 8.66
N LYS A 389 -10.39 -20.89 7.39
CA LYS A 389 -11.78 -20.66 6.95
C LYS A 389 -12.52 -19.62 7.79
N CYS A 390 -11.80 -18.63 8.32
CA CYS A 390 -12.33 -17.73 9.35
C CYS A 390 -12.63 -16.33 8.80
N CYS A 391 -13.62 -15.64 9.39
CA CYS A 391 -13.96 -14.26 9.09
C CYS A 391 -12.74 -13.33 9.22
N PRO A 392 -12.39 -12.53 8.19
CA PRO A 392 -11.27 -11.60 8.28
C PRO A 392 -11.44 -10.49 9.34
N LEU A 393 -12.66 -10.23 9.80
CA LEU A 393 -12.96 -9.24 10.84
C LEU A 393 -13.01 -9.83 12.26
N ARG A 394 -12.59 -11.09 12.46
CA ARG A 394 -12.70 -11.77 13.77
C ARG A 394 -11.99 -11.01 14.89
N TYR A 395 -10.92 -10.27 14.61
CA TYR A 395 -10.23 -9.45 15.60
C TYR A 395 -11.18 -8.46 16.32
N MET A 396 -12.22 -7.97 15.65
CA MET A 396 -13.24 -7.09 16.24
C MET A 396 -14.10 -7.80 17.30
N CYS A 397 -14.21 -9.12 17.20
CA CYS A 397 -15.04 -9.93 18.09
C CYS A 397 -14.23 -10.47 19.28
N MET A 398 -12.90 -10.44 19.25
CA MET A 398 -12.03 -11.09 20.26
C MET A 398 -12.22 -10.58 21.69
N LYS A 399 -12.63 -9.32 21.86
CA LYS A 399 -12.86 -8.70 23.18
C LYS A 399 -14.33 -8.71 23.63
N SER A 400 -15.17 -9.45 22.93
CA SER A 400 -16.62 -9.45 23.13
C SER A 400 -17.17 -10.86 23.10
N ASP A 401 -18.36 -11.07 23.66
CA ASP A 401 -19.08 -12.34 23.55
C ASP A 401 -19.72 -12.55 22.15
N PHE A 402 -19.22 -11.85 21.11
CA PHE A 402 -19.73 -11.89 19.74
C PHE A 402 -19.02 -12.90 18.83
N ASP A 403 -18.04 -13.68 19.32
CA ASP A 403 -17.49 -14.80 18.53
C ASP A 403 -18.59 -15.85 18.32
N LYS A 404 -18.78 -16.29 17.07
CA LYS A 404 -19.89 -17.14 16.65
C LYS A 404 -19.41 -18.24 15.72
N ASP A 405 -20.08 -19.38 15.74
CA ASP A 405 -19.75 -20.52 14.87
C ASP A 405 -19.82 -20.12 13.39
N GLU A 406 -20.75 -19.21 13.02
CA GLU A 406 -20.91 -18.74 11.65
C GLU A 406 -19.68 -18.01 11.09
N CYS A 407 -18.77 -17.52 11.94
CA CYS A 407 -17.53 -16.90 11.48
C CYS A 407 -16.59 -17.87 10.75
N PHE A 408 -16.82 -19.18 10.82
CA PHE A 408 -15.97 -20.21 10.22
C PHE A 408 -16.56 -20.87 8.96
N ASP A 409 -17.85 -20.70 8.70
CA ASP A 409 -18.53 -21.32 7.56
C ASP A 409 -19.32 -20.28 6.72
N ALA A 410 -20.08 -19.39 7.36
CA ALA A 410 -20.96 -18.42 6.74
C ALA A 410 -20.88 -17.04 7.43
N PRO A 411 -19.74 -16.32 7.34
CA PRO A 411 -19.50 -15.11 8.14
C PRO A 411 -20.45 -13.94 7.83
N TRP A 412 -21.19 -14.03 6.73
CA TRP A 412 -22.26 -13.10 6.34
C TRP A 412 -23.61 -13.35 7.05
N GLU A 413 -23.78 -14.43 7.81
CA GLU A 413 -24.99 -14.69 8.61
C GLU A 413 -24.85 -14.20 10.05
N GLY A 414 -25.94 -14.18 10.84
CA GLY A 414 -25.90 -13.88 12.27
C GLY A 414 -26.07 -12.39 12.61
N HIS A 415 -25.38 -11.91 13.66
CA HIS A 415 -25.53 -10.52 14.14
C HIS A 415 -24.95 -9.49 13.18
N ALA A 416 -25.60 -8.31 13.15
CA ALA A 416 -25.23 -7.21 12.27
C ALA A 416 -23.79 -6.73 12.53
N CYS A 417 -22.94 -6.82 11.51
CA CYS A 417 -21.59 -6.25 11.46
C CYS A 417 -21.23 -5.86 10.01
N PRO A 418 -20.08 -5.23 9.73
CA PRO A 418 -19.71 -4.85 8.36
C PRO A 418 -19.75 -6.03 7.37
N MET A 419 -19.37 -7.24 7.81
CA MET A 419 -19.44 -8.45 6.98
C MET A 419 -20.87 -8.86 6.62
N THR A 420 -21.79 -8.91 7.60
CA THR A 420 -23.18 -9.33 7.34
C THR A 420 -23.94 -8.29 6.51
N VAL A 421 -23.72 -6.99 6.76
CA VAL A 421 -24.31 -5.92 5.96
C VAL A 421 -23.91 -6.04 4.49
N MET A 422 -22.65 -6.39 4.23
CA MET A 422 -22.18 -6.63 2.86
C MET A 422 -22.76 -7.91 2.25
N GLY A 423 -22.87 -8.98 3.03
CA GLY A 423 -23.55 -10.20 2.62
C GLY A 423 -25.00 -9.96 2.20
N ASP A 424 -25.74 -9.22 3.03
CA ASP A 424 -27.13 -8.82 2.77
C ASP A 424 -27.25 -7.94 1.53
N MET A 425 -26.36 -6.96 1.36
CA MET A 425 -26.33 -6.09 0.18
C MET A 425 -26.11 -6.88 -1.12
N LEU A 426 -25.33 -7.96 -1.04
CA LEU A 426 -25.08 -8.85 -2.17
C LEU A 426 -26.12 -9.98 -2.29
N GLY A 427 -27.02 -10.13 -1.32
CA GLY A 427 -28.01 -11.20 -1.31
C GLY A 427 -27.41 -12.61 -1.21
N ILE A 428 -26.26 -12.74 -0.54
CA ILE A 428 -25.56 -14.01 -0.40
C ILE A 428 -26.38 -14.95 0.47
N LYS A 429 -26.68 -16.15 -0.04
CA LYS A 429 -27.46 -17.17 0.66
C LYS A 429 -26.56 -18.23 1.30
N ARG A 430 -27.05 -18.88 2.36
CA ARG A 430 -26.37 -20.04 2.95
C ARG A 430 -26.07 -21.10 1.89
N GLY A 431 -24.83 -21.61 1.89
CA GLY A 431 -24.39 -22.64 0.95
C GLY A 431 -24.17 -22.16 -0.49
N GLN A 432 -24.33 -20.86 -0.79
CA GLN A 432 -23.97 -20.30 -2.08
C GLN A 432 -22.44 -20.24 -2.25
N LEU A 433 -21.68 -19.94 -1.19
CA LEU A 433 -20.22 -19.93 -1.18
C LEU A 433 -19.70 -21.05 -0.28
N VAL A 434 -18.78 -21.88 -0.79
CA VAL A 434 -18.27 -23.07 -0.06
C VAL A 434 -16.75 -23.23 -0.23
N TRP A 435 -16.04 -23.45 0.88
CA TRP A 435 -14.60 -23.74 0.95
C TRP A 435 -14.24 -25.20 0.76
#